data_AF-A0A060BT87-F1
#
_entry.id   AF-A0A060BT87-F1
#
_cell.length_a   1.000
_cell.length_b   1.000
_cell.length_c   1.000
_cell.angle_alpha   90.00
_cell.angle_beta   90.00
_cell.angle_gamma   90.00
#
_symmetry.space_group_name_H-M   'P 1'
#
loop_
_entity.id
_entity.type
_entity.pdbx_description
1 polymer ?
#
loop_
_entity_poly.entity_id
_entity_poly.type
_entity_poly.pdbx_seq_one_letter_code
_entity_poly.pdbx_strand_id
1 'polypeptide(L)'
;MAALHPEINYIAIDMQLSVLSYALDKAIEADLPNVQMMLVDGAALSEYFADGEIDQVYLNFSDPWPKGRHEKRRLTYKSFLATYEKILRPEGEIHFKTDNRGL
;
A
#
# COMPACT_ATOMS: atom_id res chain seq x y z
N MET A 1 0.84 -11.56 -6.92
CA MET A 1 0.18 -11.87 -5.63
C MET A 1 -1.25 -12.32 -5.89
N ALA A 2 -2.12 -11.46 -6.40
CA ALA A 2 -3.51 -11.80 -6.72
C ALA A 2 -3.74 -13.08 -7.54
N ALA A 3 -3.00 -13.26 -8.65
CA ALA A 3 -3.09 -14.49 -9.46
C ALA A 3 -2.71 -15.78 -8.70
N LEU A 4 -1.82 -15.67 -7.71
CA LEU A 4 -1.35 -16.81 -6.90
C LEU A 4 -2.29 -17.09 -5.72
N HIS A 5 -3.10 -16.11 -5.33
CA HIS A 5 -3.99 -16.13 -4.17
C HIS A 5 -5.37 -15.59 -4.57
N PRO A 6 -6.13 -16.34 -5.40
CA PRO A 6 -7.46 -15.92 -5.87
C PRO A 6 -8.47 -15.73 -4.72
N GLU A 7 -8.21 -16.34 -3.56
CA GLU A 7 -9.02 -16.22 -2.34
C GLU A 7 -8.82 -14.90 -1.57
N ILE A 8 -7.77 -14.12 -1.91
CA ILE A 8 -7.45 -12.86 -1.23
C ILE A 8 -7.79 -11.69 -2.16
N ASN A 9 -8.50 -10.69 -1.63
CA ASN A 9 -8.73 -9.43 -2.32
C ASN A 9 -7.55 -8.49 -2.10
N TYR A 10 -7.08 -7.85 -3.17
CA TYR A 10 -5.99 -6.90 -3.15
C TYR A 10 -6.45 -5.53 -3.59
N ILE A 11 -5.89 -4.50 -2.96
CA ILE A 11 -6.05 -3.11 -3.38
C ILE A 11 -4.66 -2.54 -3.66
N ALA A 12 -4.41 -2.18 -4.91
CA ALA A 12 -3.19 -1.52 -5.33
C ALA A 12 -3.36 0.00 -5.22
N ILE A 13 -2.38 0.66 -4.60
CA ILE A 13 -2.45 2.10 -4.31
C ILE A 13 -1.23 2.78 -4.89
N ASP A 14 -1.44 3.88 -5.60
CA ASP A 14 -0.38 4.79 -6.05
C ASP A 14 -0.91 6.23 -6.13
N MET A 15 0.00 7.20 -6.14
CA MET A 15 -0.32 8.62 -6.38
C MET A 15 -0.12 9.03 -7.84
N GLN A 16 0.50 8.18 -8.66
CA GLN A 16 0.77 8.43 -10.07
C GLN A 16 -0.21 7.67 -10.96
N LEU A 17 -1.07 8.42 -11.65
CA LEU A 17 -2.06 7.84 -12.58
C LEU A 17 -1.41 6.99 -13.68
N SER A 18 -0.25 7.41 -14.20
CA SER A 18 0.48 6.64 -15.21
C SER A 18 0.93 5.28 -14.71
N VAL A 19 1.33 5.17 -13.43
CA VAL A 19 1.74 3.90 -12.83
C VAL A 19 0.54 2.98 -12.63
N LEU A 20 -0.56 3.51 -12.10
CA LEU A 20 -1.80 2.72 -11.96
C LEU A 20 -2.39 2.29 -13.29
N SER A 21 -2.34 3.13 -14.33
CA SER A 21 -2.80 2.75 -15.67
C SER A 21 -2.07 1.52 -16.18
N TYR A 22 -0.75 1.48 -16.03
CA TYR A 22 0.05 0.33 -16.44
C TYR A 22 -0.23 -0.91 -15.59
N ALA A 23 -0.48 -0.75 -14.29
CA ALA A 23 -0.90 -1.86 -13.44
C ALA A 23 -2.28 -2.40 -13.86
N LEU A 24 -3.22 -1.50 -14.20
CA LEU A 24 -4.58 -1.84 -14.62
C LEU A 24 -4.57 -2.67 -15.91
N ASP A 25 -3.77 -2.28 -16.90
CA ASP A 25 -3.62 -3.03 -18.15
C ASP A 25 -3.22 -4.49 -17.86
N LYS A 26 -2.26 -4.70 -16.94
CA LYS A 26 -1.84 -6.06 -16.53
C LYS A 26 -2.92 -6.82 -15.79
N ALA A 27 -3.70 -6.17 -14.94
CA ALA A 27 -4.79 -6.81 -14.20
C ALA A 27 -5.91 -7.27 -15.15
N ILE A 28 -6.21 -6.46 -16.17
CA ILE A 28 -7.18 -6.79 -17.22
C ILE A 28 -6.66 -7.94 -18.10
N GLU A 29 -5.41 -7.87 -18.56
CA GLU A 29 -4.80 -8.91 -19.40
C GLU A 29 -4.77 -10.27 -18.68
N ALA A 30 -4.53 -10.27 -17.37
CA ALA A 30 -4.48 -11.47 -16.55
C ALA A 30 -5.84 -11.92 -15.98
N ASP A 31 -6.94 -11.24 -16.32
CA ASP A 31 -8.31 -11.50 -15.84
C ASP A 31 -8.37 -11.67 -14.31
N LEU A 32 -7.91 -10.66 -13.57
CA LEU A 32 -7.80 -10.70 -12.11
C LEU A 32 -8.98 -9.97 -11.42
N PRO A 33 -10.07 -10.67 -11.07
CA PRO A 33 -11.24 -10.04 -10.44
C PRO A 33 -10.99 -9.62 -8.98
N ASN A 34 -9.96 -10.19 -8.34
CA ASN A 34 -9.61 -9.95 -6.93
C ASN A 34 -8.58 -8.82 -6.75
N VAL A 35 -8.44 -7.91 -7.72
CA VAL A 35 -7.60 -6.71 -7.61
C VAL A 35 -8.40 -5.47 -7.93
N GLN A 36 -8.34 -4.50 -7.03
CA GLN A 36 -8.85 -3.15 -7.25
C GLN A 36 -7.71 -2.14 -7.15
N MET A 37 -7.92 -0.94 -7.69
CA MET A 37 -6.89 0.10 -7.75
C MET A 37 -7.41 1.43 -7.24
N MET A 38 -6.56 2.16 -6.52
CA MET A 38 -6.89 3.48 -5.97
C MET A 38 -5.79 4.48 -6.24
N LEU A 39 -6.16 5.62 -6.84
CA LEU A 39 -5.28 6.77 -7.01
C LEU A 39 -5.37 7.67 -5.76
N VAL A 40 -4.60 7.36 -4.72
CA VAL A 40 -4.70 8.06 -3.43
C VAL A 40 -3.33 8.26 -2.78
N ASP A 41 -3.23 9.30 -1.96
CA ASP A 41 -2.11 9.48 -1.03
C ASP A 41 -2.29 8.52 0.17
N GLY A 42 -1.23 7.80 0.52
CA GLY A 42 -1.22 6.86 1.65
C GLY A 42 -1.55 7.52 3.00
N ALA A 43 -1.44 8.84 3.13
CA ALA A 43 -1.81 9.55 4.35
C ALA A 43 -3.33 9.61 4.56
N ALA A 44 -4.12 9.52 3.48
CA ALA A 44 -5.57 9.66 3.50
C ALA A 44 -6.32 8.32 3.64
N LEU A 45 -5.63 7.20 3.83
CA LEU A 45 -6.26 5.86 3.79
C LEU A 45 -7.40 5.67 4.80
N SER A 46 -7.34 6.35 5.95
CA SER A 46 -8.42 6.30 6.95
C SER A 46 -9.71 7.00 6.53
N GLU A 47 -9.72 7.69 5.38
CA GLU A 47 -10.93 8.26 4.77
C GLU A 47 -11.60 7.27 3.80
N TYR A 48 -10.86 6.25 3.35
CA TYR A 48 -11.32 5.26 2.38
C TYR A 48 -11.66 3.92 3.02
N PHE A 49 -11.01 3.59 4.15
CA PHE A 49 -11.22 2.35 4.86
C PHE A 49 -11.76 2.61 6.27
N ALA A 50 -12.70 1.75 6.67
CA ALA A 50 -13.18 1.71 8.04
C ALA A 50 -12.12 1.12 8.99
N ASP A 51 -12.31 1.37 10.28
CA ASP A 51 -11.44 0.84 11.32
C ASP A 51 -11.46 -0.69 11.29
N GLY A 52 -10.28 -1.31 11.20
CA GLY A 52 -10.14 -2.77 11.15
C GLY A 52 -10.57 -3.45 9.85
N GLU A 53 -10.83 -2.70 8.77
CA GLU A 53 -11.28 -3.26 7.49
C GLU A 53 -10.18 -4.01 6.71
N ILE A 54 -8.91 -3.66 6.94
CA ILE A 54 -7.76 -4.21 6.21
C ILE A 54 -7.08 -5.30 7.06
N ASP A 55 -6.83 -6.47 6.46
CA ASP A 55 -6.10 -7.55 7.14
C ASP A 55 -4.59 -7.33 7.18
N GLN A 56 -4.03 -6.73 6.12
CA GLN A 56 -2.58 -6.65 5.93
C GLN A 56 -2.18 -5.49 5.01
N VAL A 57 -1.05 -4.82 5.32
CA VAL A 57 -0.45 -3.80 4.46
C VAL A 57 0.88 -4.31 3.90
N TYR A 58 1.09 -4.13 2.59
CA TYR A 58 2.36 -4.42 1.94
C TYR A 58 3.06 -3.14 1.52
N LEU A 59 4.31 -2.95 1.97
CA LEU A 59 5.18 -1.85 1.56
C LEU A 59 6.37 -2.43 0.80
N ASN A 60 6.39 -2.23 -0.51
CA ASN A 60 7.41 -2.79 -1.40
C ASN A 60 8.28 -1.68 -1.97
N PHE A 61 9.55 -1.62 -1.56
CA PHE A 61 10.54 -0.67 -2.10
C PHE A 61 10.09 0.79 -2.05
N SER A 62 9.44 1.17 -0.94
CA SER A 62 8.98 2.54 -0.72
C SER A 62 10.14 3.55 -0.74
N ASP A 63 9.86 4.78 -1.20
CA ASP A 63 10.87 5.83 -1.32
C ASP A 63 11.66 6.04 -0.01
N PRO A 64 13.01 5.98 -0.05
CA PRO A 64 13.83 5.99 1.15
C PRO A 64 13.95 7.36 1.83
N TRP A 65 13.74 8.45 1.08
CA TRP A 65 13.87 9.83 1.57
C TRP A 65 15.12 10.04 2.46
N PRO A 66 16.34 9.96 1.91
CA PRO A 66 17.57 9.92 2.71
C PRO A 66 17.87 11.24 3.43
N LYS A 67 17.33 12.37 2.96
CA LYS A 67 17.51 13.68 3.60
C LYS A 67 16.61 13.76 4.84
N GLY A 68 17.17 14.09 6.01
CA GLY A 68 16.42 14.17 7.27
C GLY A 68 15.19 15.08 7.22
N ARG A 69 15.25 16.20 6.48
CA ARG A 69 14.08 17.08 6.26
C ARG A 69 12.90 16.41 5.54
N HIS A 70 13.09 15.25 4.92
CA HIS A 70 12.07 14.48 4.22
C HIS A 70 11.65 13.21 4.98
N GLU A 71 12.13 12.99 6.21
CA GLU A 71 11.80 11.80 7.02
C GLU A 71 10.29 11.57 7.12
N LYS A 72 9.51 12.64 7.28
CA LYS A 72 8.04 12.59 7.36
C LYS A 72 7.33 12.05 6.11
N ARG A 73 8.05 11.92 4.99
CA ARG A 73 7.53 11.37 3.73
C ARG A 73 7.71 9.85 3.62
N ARG A 74 8.49 9.23 4.52
CA ARG A 74 8.65 7.78 4.54
C ARG A 74 7.32 7.16 4.96
N LEU A 75 6.86 6.16 4.22
CA LEU A 75 5.64 5.42 4.55
C LEU A 75 5.76 4.66 5.89
N THR A 76 6.97 4.48 6.39
CA THR A 76 7.24 3.91 7.72
C THR A 76 7.29 4.97 8.84
N TYR A 77 7.06 6.25 8.53
CA TYR A 77 7.01 7.31 9.54
C TYR A 77 5.75 7.19 10.40
N LYS A 78 5.86 7.59 11.68
CA LYS A 78 4.82 7.44 12.70
C LYS A 78 3.41 7.91 12.31
N SER A 79 3.27 8.93 11.45
CA SER A 79 1.95 9.37 10.99
C SER A 79 1.28 8.36 10.08
N PHE A 80 2.03 7.73 9.17
CA PHE A 80 1.52 6.64 8.33
C PHE A 80 1.26 5.39 9.17
N LEU A 81 2.15 5.07 10.12
CA LEU A 81 1.93 3.94 11.03
C LEU A 81 0.63 4.10 11.84
N ALA A 82 0.30 5.30 12.29
CA ALA A 82 -0.97 5.57 12.96
C ALA A 82 -2.18 5.40 12.02
N THR A 83 -2.07 5.79 10.76
CA THR A 83 -3.11 5.52 9.74
C THR A 83 -3.27 4.01 9.53
N TYR A 84 -2.19 3.26 9.42
CA TYR A 84 -2.23 1.80 9.26
C TYR A 84 -2.83 1.11 10.47
N GLU A 85 -2.41 1.48 11.68
CA GLU A 85 -2.96 0.95 12.94
C GLU A 85 -4.48 1.10 13.01
N LYS A 86 -5.02 2.22 12.51
CA LYS A 86 -6.46 2.47 12.50
C LYS A 86 -7.21 1.55 11.53
N ILE A 87 -6.72 1.42 10.29
CA ILE A 87 -7.42 0.65 9.25
C ILE A 87 -7.15 -0.85 9.34
N LEU A 88 -6.06 -1.26 9.98
CA LEU A 88 -5.71 -2.66 10.18
C LEU A 88 -6.58 -3.28 11.27
N ARG A 89 -6.99 -4.52 11.07
CA ARG A 89 -7.61 -5.32 12.14
C ARG A 89 -6.64 -5.51 13.32
N PRO A 90 -7.13 -5.85 14.52
CA PRO A 90 -6.25 -6.26 15.62
C PRO A 90 -5.29 -7.37 15.17
N GLU A 91 -4.00 -7.26 15.54
CA GLU A 91 -2.92 -8.15 15.09
C GLU A 91 -2.65 -8.11 13.57
N GLY A 92 -3.14 -7.09 12.85
CA GLY A 92 -2.82 -6.86 11.45
C GLY A 92 -1.34 -6.52 11.25
N GLU A 93 -0.77 -6.97 10.15
CA GLU A 93 0.67 -6.88 9.91
C GLU A 93 1.03 -5.93 8.77
N ILE A 94 2.22 -5.31 8.89
CA ILE A 94 2.88 -4.61 7.78
C ILE A 94 4.01 -5.49 7.27
N HIS A 95 3.90 -5.93 6.02
CA HIS A 95 4.96 -6.66 5.33
C HIS A 95 5.78 -5.67 4.51
N PHE A 96 6.93 -5.30 5.07
CA PHE A 96 7.84 -4.34 4.46
C PHE A 96 9.06 -5.05 3.87
N LYS A 97 9.35 -4.76 2.59
CA LYS A 97 10.59 -5.17 1.94
C LYS A 97 11.26 -3.98 1.26
N THR A 98 12.57 -3.89 1.39
CA THR A 98 13.39 -2.84 0.78
C THR A 98 14.79 -3.35 0.49
N ASP A 99 15.43 -2.80 -0.54
CA ASP A 99 16.85 -2.94 -0.83
C ASP A 99 17.69 -1.82 -0.18
N ASN A 100 17.04 -0.82 0.42
CA ASN A 100 17.70 0.33 1.03
C ASN A 100 18.01 0.07 2.52
N ARG A 101 19.29 -0.16 2.84
CA ARG A 101 19.76 -0.40 4.22
C ARG A 101 19.54 0.78 5.19
N GLY A 102 19.32 1.99 4.69
CA GLY A 102 19.17 3.19 5.53
C GLY A 102 17.74 3.47 6.00
N LEU A 103 16.78 2.66 5.56
CA LEU A 103 15.38 2.72 5.95
C LEU A 103 15.11 1.93 7.24
#